data_AF-A0A2K9CT96-F1
#
_entry.id   AF-A0A2K9CT96-F1
#
_cell.length_a   1.000
_cell.length_b   1.000
_cell.length_c   1.000
_cell.angle_alpha   90.00
_cell.angle_beta   90.00
_cell.angle_gamma   90.00
#
_symmetry.space_group_name_H-M   'P 1'
#
loop_
_entity.id
_entity.type
_entity.pdbx_description
1 polymer ?
#
loop_
_entity_poly.entity_id
_entity_poly.type
_entity_poly.pdbx_seq_one_letter_code
_entity_poly.pdbx_strand_id
1 'polypeptide(L)'
;MNLVEQALEAELPRLAMDFFVVFSRLECALKRSGTYAVGDHNSVEPDWDRFARDLGPGFLDEVVSQKIAPDLIDHPPKKQVKLENGALGWKNVGSVENTRDLFLALRRTRNNLVHGAKYQDGGPGDTLFVEGSERDDVLLTQSIAVMTLALKTNPDIHNFFRRY
;
A
#
# COMPACT_ATOMS: atom_id res chain seq x y z
N MET A 1 -17.40 18.12 18.35
CA MET A 1 -16.36 17.41 17.58
C MET A 1 -16.73 17.49 16.11
N ASN A 2 -15.95 18.21 15.30
CA ASN A 2 -16.13 18.26 13.85
C ASN A 2 -15.71 16.93 13.19
N LEU A 3 -16.00 16.73 11.90
CA LEU A 3 -15.70 15.47 11.20
C LEU A 3 -14.20 15.11 11.23
N VAL A 4 -13.31 16.11 11.18
CA VAL A 4 -11.86 15.91 11.24
C VAL A 4 -11.45 15.47 12.64
N GLU A 5 -11.97 16.12 13.68
CA GLU A 5 -11.73 15.73 15.08
C GLU A 5 -12.31 14.34 15.39
N GLN A 6 -13.44 13.96 14.78
CA GLN A 6 -14.01 12.60 14.87
C GLN A 6 -13.12 11.55 14.20
N ALA A 7 -12.56 11.87 13.02
CA ALA A 7 -11.69 10.96 12.29
C ALA A 7 -10.28 10.86 12.90
N LEU A 8 -9.82 11.90 13.58
CA LEU A 8 -8.49 12.01 14.20
C LEU A 8 -8.53 11.89 15.72
N GLU A 9 -9.61 11.32 16.27
CA GLU A 9 -9.78 11.12 17.72
C GLU A 9 -8.59 10.34 18.34
N ALA A 10 -7.92 9.52 17.53
CA ALA A 10 -6.54 9.10 17.74
C ALA A 10 -5.63 9.72 16.66
N GLU A 11 -4.58 10.44 17.06
CA GLU A 11 -3.57 10.95 16.13
C GLU A 11 -3.06 9.83 15.20
N LEU A 12 -3.04 10.09 13.89
CA LEU A 12 -2.44 9.18 12.93
C LEU A 12 -0.91 9.17 13.14
N PRO A 13 -0.27 7.99 13.26
CA PRO A 13 1.18 7.92 13.36
C PRO A 13 1.85 8.64 12.18
N ARG A 14 2.97 9.33 12.42
CA ARG A 14 3.70 10.05 11.37
C ARG A 14 4.05 9.17 10.17
N LEU A 15 4.43 7.92 10.41
CA LEU A 15 4.75 6.96 9.37
C LEU A 15 3.55 6.62 8.47
N ALA A 16 2.34 6.52 9.04
CA ALA A 16 1.11 6.34 8.28
C ALA A 16 0.86 7.53 7.35
N MET A 17 1.07 8.76 7.85
CA MET A 17 0.96 9.98 7.05
C MET A 17 2.00 10.02 5.93
N ASP A 18 3.27 9.72 6.25
CA ASP A 18 4.37 9.69 5.28
C ASP A 18 4.08 8.68 4.15
N PHE A 19 3.68 7.45 4.52
CA PHE A 19 3.28 6.44 3.54
C PHE A 19 2.10 6.91 2.68
N PHE A 20 1.05 7.46 3.30
CA PHE A 20 -0.14 7.91 2.58
C PHE A 20 0.20 8.99 1.55
N VAL A 21 1.05 9.95 1.91
CA VAL A 21 1.49 11.02 1.00
C VAL A 21 2.34 10.45 -0.14
N VAL A 22 3.32 9.59 0.16
CA VAL A 22 4.17 8.97 -0.88
C VAL A 22 3.33 8.13 -1.83
N PHE A 23 2.46 7.27 -1.31
CA PHE A 23 1.59 6.43 -2.14
C PHE A 23 0.68 7.28 -3.03
N SER A 24 0.02 8.30 -2.46
CA SER A 24 -0.91 9.17 -3.20
C SER A 24 -0.19 9.99 -4.27
N ARG A 25 1.02 10.47 -4.00
CA ARG A 25 1.85 11.17 -5.00
C ARG A 25 2.30 10.26 -6.12
N LEU A 26 2.72 9.03 -5.82
CA LEU A 26 3.06 8.05 -6.86
C LEU A 26 1.85 7.73 -7.71
N GLU A 27 0.69 7.51 -7.11
CA GLU A 27 -0.55 7.29 -7.84
C GLU A 27 -0.89 8.44 -8.80
N CYS A 28 -0.75 9.68 -8.30
CA CYS A 28 -0.93 10.88 -9.11
C CYS A 28 0.09 10.95 -10.25
N ALA A 29 1.36 10.65 -9.99
CA ALA A 29 2.41 10.63 -10.99
C ALA A 29 2.14 9.63 -12.12
N LEU A 30 1.68 8.41 -11.77
CA LEU A 30 1.28 7.40 -12.74
C LEU A 30 0.15 7.89 -13.64
N LYS A 31 -0.93 8.44 -13.06
CA LYS A 31 -2.05 9.00 -13.83
C LYS A 31 -1.61 10.16 -14.73
N ARG A 32 -0.81 11.08 -14.21
CA ARG A 32 -0.40 12.28 -14.93
C ARG A 32 0.65 12.04 -16.01
N SER A 33 1.37 10.93 -15.93
CA SER A 33 2.26 10.50 -17.01
C SER A 33 1.53 10.22 -18.32
N GLY A 34 0.21 9.96 -18.28
CA GLY A 34 -0.59 9.48 -19.40
C GLY A 34 -0.28 8.03 -19.81
N THR A 35 0.96 7.56 -19.59
CA THR A 35 1.42 6.21 -19.92
C THR A 35 0.78 5.15 -19.01
N TYR A 36 0.65 5.46 -17.72
CA TYR A 36 0.06 4.60 -16.70
C TYR A 36 -1.33 5.09 -16.26
N ALA A 37 -2.04 5.77 -17.15
CA ALA A 37 -3.44 6.14 -16.95
C ALA A 37 -4.32 5.16 -17.73
N VAL A 38 -5.24 4.48 -17.04
CA VAL A 38 -6.24 3.60 -17.66
C VAL A 38 -7.63 4.10 -17.33
N GLY A 39 -8.53 4.04 -18.29
CA GLY A 39 -9.88 4.54 -18.13
C GLY A 39 -10.42 5.20 -19.40
N ASP A 40 -11.42 6.04 -19.23
CA ASP A 40 -12.18 6.69 -20.30
C ASP A 40 -12.45 8.16 -19.96
N HIS A 41 -13.38 8.78 -20.69
CA HIS A 41 -13.78 10.18 -20.46
C HIS A 41 -14.53 10.39 -19.14
N ASN A 42 -14.92 9.33 -18.42
CA ASN A 42 -15.65 9.39 -17.16
C ASN A 42 -14.76 9.14 -15.94
N SER A 43 -13.75 8.27 -16.07
CA SER A 43 -12.89 7.86 -14.97
C SER A 43 -11.47 7.53 -15.42
N VAL A 44 -10.49 7.87 -14.58
CA VAL A 44 -9.08 7.56 -14.82
C VAL A 44 -8.47 6.97 -13.56
N GLU A 45 -7.91 5.78 -13.71
CA GLU A 45 -7.24 5.00 -12.68
C GLU A 45 -5.75 4.82 -13.01
N PRO A 46 -4.89 4.67 -12.00
CA PRO A 46 -3.49 4.31 -12.18
C PRO A 46 -3.33 2.85 -12.64
N ASP A 47 -2.59 2.62 -13.71
CA ASP A 47 -2.21 1.27 -14.15
C ASP A 47 -0.97 0.75 -13.41
N TRP A 48 -1.18 0.40 -12.14
CA TRP A 48 -0.16 -0.20 -11.28
C TRP A 48 0.43 -1.49 -11.85
N ASP A 49 -0.40 -2.30 -12.52
CA ASP A 49 0.01 -3.59 -13.04
C ASP A 49 0.96 -3.40 -14.24
N ARG A 50 0.69 -2.43 -15.12
CA ARG A 50 1.61 -2.05 -16.19
C ARG A 50 2.87 -1.42 -15.64
N PHE A 51 2.77 -0.52 -14.67
CA PHE A 51 3.96 0.06 -14.04
C PHE A 51 4.87 -1.03 -13.44
N ALA A 52 4.29 -1.99 -12.72
CA ALA A 52 5.02 -3.12 -12.16
C ALA A 52 5.71 -3.99 -13.23
N ARG A 53 5.07 -4.21 -14.39
CA ARG A 53 5.69 -4.93 -15.52
C ARG A 53 6.84 -4.15 -16.13
N ASP A 54 6.66 -2.84 -16.33
CA ASP A 54 7.62 -1.97 -17.01
C ASP A 54 8.89 -1.69 -16.17
N LEU A 55 8.86 -1.95 -14.85
CA LEU A 55 10.07 -1.97 -14.01
C LEU A 55 11.04 -3.10 -14.39
N GLY A 56 10.58 -4.09 -15.16
CA GLY A 56 11.39 -5.19 -15.65
C GLY A 56 11.49 -6.38 -14.70
N PRO A 57 11.93 -7.55 -15.21
CA PRO A 57 11.93 -8.80 -14.46
C PRO A 57 12.89 -8.82 -13.28
N GLY A 58 14.01 -8.07 -13.35
CA GLY A 58 15.01 -8.03 -12.28
C GLY A 58 14.64 -7.14 -11.08
N PHE A 59 13.51 -6.43 -11.13
CA PHE A 59 13.14 -5.51 -10.05
C PHE A 59 12.88 -6.25 -8.73
N LEU A 60 12.14 -7.36 -8.75
CA LEU A 60 11.91 -8.13 -7.53
C LEU A 60 13.21 -8.74 -7.00
N ASP A 61 14.07 -9.25 -7.88
CA ASP A 61 15.38 -9.80 -7.49
C ASP A 61 16.26 -8.74 -6.80
N GLU A 62 16.20 -7.49 -7.27
CA GLU A 62 16.88 -6.36 -6.62
C GLU A 62 16.30 -6.08 -5.23
N VAL A 63 14.98 -6.07 -5.08
CA VAL A 63 14.30 -5.90 -3.78
C VAL A 63 14.70 -7.00 -2.79
N VAL A 64 14.76 -8.26 -3.26
CA VAL A 64 15.13 -9.42 -2.43
C VAL A 64 16.62 -9.37 -2.06
N SER A 65 17.51 -9.19 -3.03
CA SER A 65 18.96 -9.19 -2.80
C SER A 65 19.43 -8.06 -1.88
N GLN A 66 18.78 -6.90 -1.94
CA GLN A 66 19.05 -5.76 -1.06
C GLN A 66 18.27 -5.81 0.26
N LYS A 67 17.43 -6.84 0.48
CA LYS A 67 16.58 -6.99 1.67
C LYS A 67 15.70 -5.76 1.94
N ILE A 68 15.15 -5.17 0.88
CA ILE A 68 14.35 -3.94 0.99
C ILE A 68 13.00 -4.19 1.68
N ALA A 69 12.38 -5.34 1.43
CA ALA A 69 11.01 -5.61 1.87
C ALA A 69 10.73 -7.07 2.26
N PRO A 70 11.52 -7.68 3.18
CA PRO A 70 11.37 -9.08 3.55
C PRO A 70 9.96 -9.42 4.08
N ASP A 71 9.42 -8.66 5.02
CA ASP A 71 8.09 -8.91 5.60
C ASP A 71 6.96 -8.68 4.60
N LEU A 72 7.10 -7.69 3.71
CA LEU A 72 6.12 -7.45 2.65
C LEU A 72 6.09 -8.61 1.64
N ILE A 73 7.23 -9.26 1.42
CA ILE A 73 7.37 -10.40 0.50
C ILE A 73 6.89 -11.69 1.14
N ASP A 74 7.37 -12.02 2.33
CA ASP A 74 7.11 -13.31 2.99
C ASP A 74 5.75 -13.33 3.71
N HIS A 75 5.33 -12.17 4.21
CA HIS A 75 4.13 -12.02 5.04
C HIS A 75 3.27 -10.82 4.62
N PRO A 76 2.83 -10.75 3.34
CA PRO A 76 2.13 -9.58 2.81
C PRO A 76 0.82 -9.29 3.55
N PRO A 77 0.32 -8.05 3.49
CA PRO A 77 -0.92 -7.66 4.17
C PRO A 77 -2.10 -8.55 3.77
N LYS A 78 -2.90 -8.93 4.76
CA LYS A 78 -4.14 -9.69 4.53
C LYS A 78 -5.07 -8.92 3.58
N LYS A 79 -5.82 -9.66 2.77
CA LYS A 79 -6.84 -9.09 1.89
C LYS A 79 -8.18 -9.05 2.62
N GLN A 80 -8.84 -7.89 2.65
CA GLN A 80 -10.21 -7.80 3.09
C GLN A 80 -11.15 -8.46 2.06
N VAL A 81 -12.06 -9.30 2.52
CA VAL A 81 -13.00 -10.07 1.70
C VAL A 81 -14.41 -9.96 2.28
N LYS A 82 -15.42 -10.20 1.45
CA LYS A 82 -16.80 -10.35 1.90
C LYS A 82 -17.09 -11.83 2.15
N LEU A 83 -17.60 -12.15 3.33
CA LEU A 83 -18.01 -13.50 3.73
C LEU A 83 -19.43 -13.81 3.20
N GLU A 84 -19.79 -15.09 3.19
CA GLU A 84 -21.10 -15.55 2.67
C GLU A 84 -22.29 -14.93 3.42
N ASN A 85 -22.13 -14.66 4.71
CA ASN A 85 -23.13 -14.00 5.55
C ASN A 85 -23.21 -12.47 5.33
N GLY A 86 -22.44 -11.91 4.39
CA GLY A 86 -22.39 -10.49 4.09
C GLY A 86 -21.45 -9.67 4.96
N ALA A 87 -20.85 -10.26 6.01
CA ALA A 87 -19.87 -9.60 6.85
C ALA A 87 -18.51 -9.44 6.15
N LEU A 88 -17.66 -8.57 6.69
CA LEU A 88 -16.27 -8.43 6.26
C LEU A 88 -15.40 -9.46 6.97
N GLY A 89 -14.42 -10.00 6.26
CA GLY A 89 -13.41 -10.91 6.79
C GLY A 89 -12.04 -10.62 6.20
N TRP A 90 -11.04 -11.36 6.67
CA TRP A 90 -9.65 -11.20 6.25
C TRP A 90 -9.10 -12.53 5.74
N LYS A 91 -8.43 -12.50 4.59
CA LYS A 91 -7.82 -13.67 3.97
C LYS A 91 -6.30 -13.50 3.90
N ASN A 92 -5.57 -14.53 4.34
CA ASN A 92 -4.12 -14.61 4.11
C ASN A 92 -3.84 -14.69 2.61
N VAL A 93 -2.77 -14.04 2.18
CA VAL A 93 -2.28 -14.09 0.81
C VAL A 93 -0.91 -14.78 0.85
N GLY A 94 -0.61 -15.58 -0.17
CA GLY A 94 0.71 -16.20 -0.32
C GLY A 94 1.82 -15.16 -0.45
N SER A 95 3.07 -15.62 -0.39
CA SER A 95 4.25 -14.80 -0.59
C SER A 95 4.23 -14.10 -1.96
N VAL A 96 4.95 -12.99 -2.06
CA VAL A 96 5.14 -12.27 -3.31
C VAL A 96 6.04 -13.08 -4.25
N GLU A 97 5.53 -13.43 -5.43
CA GLU A 97 6.28 -14.25 -6.41
C GLU A 97 6.84 -13.43 -7.59
N ASN A 98 6.31 -12.22 -7.81
CA ASN A 98 6.72 -11.36 -8.91
C ASN A 98 6.47 -9.88 -8.57
N THR A 99 7.01 -8.96 -9.39
CA THR A 99 6.86 -7.51 -9.18
C THR A 99 5.39 -7.08 -9.13
N ARG A 100 4.50 -7.72 -9.88
CA ARG A 100 3.06 -7.39 -9.82
C ARG A 100 2.47 -7.71 -8.45
N ASP A 101 2.79 -8.86 -7.88
CA ASP A 101 2.32 -9.25 -6.54
C ASP A 101 2.86 -8.31 -5.45
N LEU A 102 4.09 -7.80 -5.62
CA LEU A 102 4.68 -6.81 -4.74
C LEU A 102 3.85 -5.51 -4.75
N PHE A 103 3.50 -5.00 -5.94
CA PHE A 103 2.65 -3.82 -6.06
C PHE A 103 1.20 -4.05 -5.59
N LEU A 104 0.67 -5.26 -5.75
CA LEU A 104 -0.59 -5.64 -5.10
C LEU A 104 -0.48 -5.65 -3.58
N ALA A 105 0.67 -6.00 -3.01
CA ALA A 105 0.92 -5.89 -1.57
C ALA A 105 0.94 -4.43 -1.12
N LEU A 106 1.61 -3.52 -1.83
CA LEU A 106 1.61 -2.07 -1.53
C LEU A 106 0.19 -1.49 -1.51
N ARG A 107 -0.63 -1.84 -2.51
CA ARG A 107 -2.03 -1.40 -2.59
C ARG A 107 -2.86 -1.95 -1.43
N ARG A 108 -2.60 -3.18 -0.98
CA ARG A 108 -3.23 -3.75 0.22
C ARG A 108 -2.77 -3.03 1.49
N THR A 109 -1.49 -2.71 1.64
CA THR A 109 -0.98 -1.89 2.76
C THR A 109 -1.77 -0.58 2.84
N ARG A 110 -1.95 0.11 1.71
CA ARG A 110 -2.76 1.34 1.64
C ARG A 110 -4.21 1.12 2.04
N ASN A 111 -4.86 0.08 1.51
CA ASN A 111 -6.26 -0.20 1.85
C ASN A 111 -6.42 -0.54 3.34
N ASN A 112 -5.50 -1.32 3.90
CA ASN A 112 -5.55 -1.71 5.31
C ASN A 112 -5.29 -0.52 6.24
N LEU A 113 -4.48 0.46 5.81
CA LEU A 113 -4.23 1.70 6.54
C LEU A 113 -5.50 2.55 6.70
N VAL A 114 -6.31 2.64 5.64
CA VAL A 114 -7.51 3.50 5.59
C VAL A 114 -8.74 2.83 6.19
N HIS A 115 -8.83 1.50 6.13
CA HIS A 115 -9.99 0.75 6.63
C HIS A 115 -9.90 0.38 8.12
N GLY A 116 -8.92 0.91 8.84
CA GLY A 116 -8.89 0.80 10.30
C GLY A 116 -8.74 -0.64 10.78
N ALA A 117 -7.86 -1.43 10.17
CA ALA A 117 -7.44 -2.70 10.76
C ALA A 117 -6.60 -2.49 12.04
N LYS A 118 -6.95 -1.51 12.89
CA LYS A 118 -6.72 -1.61 14.32
C LYS A 118 -7.68 -2.70 14.81
N TYR A 119 -7.24 -3.93 14.66
CA TYR A 119 -7.61 -5.05 15.52
C TYR A 119 -9.03 -5.11 16.03
N GLN A 120 -9.83 -5.95 15.38
CA GLN A 120 -11.05 -6.46 15.98
C GLN A 120 -11.10 -7.96 15.76
N ASP A 121 -10.24 -8.67 16.50
CA ASP A 121 -10.49 -10.07 16.91
C ASP A 121 -10.95 -10.12 18.39
N GLY A 122 -11.48 -9.01 18.92
CA GLY A 122 -12.20 -8.97 20.19
C GLY A 122 -13.64 -8.58 19.90
N GLY A 123 -14.60 -9.41 20.34
CA GLY A 123 -16.03 -9.10 20.21
C GLY A 123 -16.44 -7.78 20.89
N PRO A 124 -17.75 -7.45 20.89
CA PRO A 124 -18.21 -6.16 21.37
C PRO A 124 -17.90 -5.99 22.87
N GLY A 125 -16.98 -5.08 23.19
CA GLY A 125 -16.77 -4.62 24.57
C GLY A 125 -15.35 -4.35 25.05
N ASP A 126 -14.30 -4.76 24.33
CA ASP A 126 -12.92 -4.57 24.80
C ASP A 126 -12.07 -3.69 23.87
N THR A 127 -11.81 -2.46 24.30
CA THR A 127 -10.78 -1.58 23.73
C THR A 127 -9.42 -1.92 24.35
N LEU A 128 -8.86 -3.06 23.99
CA LEU A 128 -7.46 -3.37 24.28
C LEU A 128 -6.63 -3.04 23.04
N PHE A 129 -5.62 -2.18 23.22
CA PHE A 129 -4.55 -1.99 22.23
C PHE A 129 -3.97 -3.35 21.88
N VAL A 130 -4.09 -3.76 20.62
CA VAL A 130 -3.70 -5.11 20.24
C VAL A 130 -2.27 -5.12 19.70
N GLU A 131 -1.57 -6.19 20.04
CA GLU A 131 -0.26 -6.61 19.56
C GLU A 131 -0.17 -6.64 18.03
N GLY A 132 0.77 -5.88 17.45
CA GLY A 132 1.08 -5.92 16.01
C GLY A 132 1.34 -4.54 15.34
N SER A 133 1.36 -3.43 16.09
CA SER A 133 1.59 -2.09 15.52
C SER A 133 2.99 -2.00 14.92
N GLU A 134 3.94 -2.74 15.49
CA GLU A 134 5.29 -2.89 14.99
C GLU A 134 5.32 -3.53 13.60
N ARG A 135 4.45 -4.52 13.34
CA ARG A 135 4.35 -5.14 12.01
C ARG A 135 3.79 -4.16 10.99
N ASP A 136 2.82 -3.36 11.37
CA ASP A 136 2.26 -2.34 10.47
C ASP A 136 3.31 -1.28 10.11
N ASP A 137 4.10 -0.82 11.09
CA ASP A 137 5.20 0.12 10.85
C ASP A 137 6.28 -0.47 9.94
N VAL A 138 6.61 -1.76 10.11
CA VAL A 138 7.53 -2.48 9.22
C VAL A 138 6.96 -2.54 7.80
N LEU A 139 5.69 -2.90 7.63
CA LEU A 139 5.05 -2.97 6.31
C LEU A 139 4.97 -1.60 5.64
N LEU A 140 4.67 -0.53 6.37
CA LEU A 140 4.68 0.84 5.86
C LEU A 140 6.09 1.27 5.42
N THR A 141 7.10 1.03 6.27
CA THR A 141 8.50 1.36 5.97
C THR A 141 9.01 0.64 4.73
N GLN A 142 8.81 -0.67 4.65
CA GLN A 142 9.21 -1.47 3.49
C GLN A 142 8.44 -1.05 2.23
N SER A 143 7.17 -0.69 2.37
CA SER A 143 6.38 -0.18 1.24
C SER A 143 6.94 1.13 0.69
N ILE A 144 7.34 2.07 1.56
CA ILE A 144 8.01 3.31 1.15
C ILE A 144 9.34 3.01 0.45
N ALA A 145 10.13 2.08 0.99
CA ALA A 145 11.42 1.70 0.41
C ALA A 145 11.27 1.10 -1.00
N VAL A 146 10.28 0.22 -1.23
CA VAL A 146 9.96 -0.32 -2.56
C VAL A 146 9.54 0.78 -3.53
N MET A 147 8.65 1.70 -3.12
CA MET A 147 8.26 2.84 -3.96
C MET A 147 9.44 3.75 -4.29
N THR A 148 10.36 3.93 -3.34
CA THR A 148 11.59 4.70 -3.53
C THR A 148 12.49 4.06 -4.59
N LEU A 149 12.67 2.72 -4.53
CA LEU A 149 13.42 2.02 -5.56
C LEU A 149 12.73 2.13 -6.92
N ALA A 150 11.41 1.92 -7.00
CA ALA A 150 10.66 2.01 -8.25
C ALA A 150 10.78 3.38 -8.92
N LEU A 151 10.76 4.47 -8.13
CA LEU A 151 11.00 5.83 -8.63
C LEU A 151 12.44 6.03 -9.11
N LYS A 152 13.44 5.37 -8.52
CA LYS A 152 14.83 5.40 -9.02
C LYS A 152 14.94 4.64 -10.34
N THR A 153 14.29 3.49 -10.45
CA THR A 153 14.29 2.63 -11.66
C THR A 153 13.56 3.28 -12.83
N ASN A 154 12.53 4.10 -12.58
CA ASN A 154 11.80 4.83 -13.61
C ASN A 154 11.89 6.36 -13.41
N PRO A 155 12.96 7.02 -13.94
CA PRO A 155 13.20 8.45 -13.76
C PRO A 155 12.07 9.34 -14.31
N ASP A 156 11.37 8.91 -15.36
CA ASP A 156 10.28 9.67 -15.95
C ASP A 156 9.12 9.82 -14.96
N ILE A 157 8.70 8.72 -14.34
CA ILE A 157 7.67 8.76 -13.28
C ILE A 157 8.15 9.53 -12.05
N HIS A 158 9.44 9.44 -11.72
CA HIS A 158 10.00 10.24 -10.64
C HIS A 158 10.00 11.75 -10.92
N ASN A 159 10.09 12.17 -12.19
CA ASN A 159 9.89 13.56 -12.55
C ASN A 159 8.44 14.01 -12.34
N PHE A 160 7.45 13.17 -12.66
CA PHE A 160 6.05 13.46 -12.35
C PHE A 160 5.79 13.50 -10.84
N PHE A 161 6.41 12.61 -10.07
CA PHE A 161 6.31 12.57 -8.61
C PHE A 161 6.82 13.86 -7.96
N ARG A 162 7.99 14.37 -8.36
CA ARG A 162 8.64 15.55 -7.74
C ARG A 162 7.98 16.88 -8.04
N ARG A 163 7.13 16.96 -9.06
CA ARG A 163 6.47 18.21 -9.45
C ARG A 163 5.39 18.66 -8.46
N TYR A 164 5.05 17.83 -7.46
CA TYR A 164 3.95 18.01 -6.48
C TYR A 164 4.26 17.35 -5.13
#